data_AF-A0A0A1WVT4-F1
#
_entry.id   AF-A0A0A1WVT4-F1
#
_cell.length_a   1.000
_cell.length_b   1.000
_cell.length_c   1.000
_cell.angle_alpha   90.00
_cell.angle_beta   90.00
_cell.angle_gamma   90.00
#
_symmetry.space_group_name_H-M   'P 1'
#
loop_
_entity.id
_entity.type
_entity.pdbx_description
1 polymer ?
#
loop_
_entity_poly.entity_id
_entity_poly.type
_entity_poly.pdbx_seq_one_letter_code
_entity_poly.pdbx_strand_id
1 'polypeptide(L)'
;MAPYYSPDLVHAQATGVARTHMTLQMVMASFFPPKDTPMEWNPKYNWQPVPIFSQPLNEDSLLLVRTPCPRYFEALGEVLELPQVKDEIEPYLAMLRELSHLTGMNITQPEDVQSLYLTLLAEQEFGLRLPEWTKSYFPQQMQYLTDQSYIYNVYTPEMQKIKAGPFLKKMFTEMLEKRDGKLSPRDRKLFIYTGHDTTVVNILASLKIWKRQLPRYSVMTIFELHKNKSTGEYYVEVYFRSNAKAPVEKLTVPGCDFQCPLDKLIELSGDVIPTETYDARCASKNEGFTEPPLKGP
;
A
#
# COMPACT_ATOMS: atom_id res chain seq x y z
N MET A 1 12.87 -21.24 -6.53
CA MET A 1 12.05 -20.55 -7.57
C MET A 1 12.31 -21.24 -8.90
N ALA A 2 11.44 -21.12 -9.90
CA ALA A 2 11.74 -21.68 -11.23
C ALA A 2 12.94 -20.95 -11.85
N PRO A 3 13.76 -21.60 -12.69
CA PRO A 3 15.00 -21.02 -13.20
C PRO A 3 14.78 -19.86 -14.19
N TYR A 4 13.57 -19.72 -14.74
CA TYR A 4 13.20 -18.65 -15.68
C TYR A 4 11.73 -18.26 -15.52
N TYR A 5 11.35 -17.12 -16.11
CA TYR A 5 9.98 -16.61 -16.09
C TYR A 5 9.02 -17.52 -16.86
N SER A 6 7.82 -17.70 -16.32
CA SER A 6 6.67 -18.27 -17.04
C SER A 6 5.40 -17.54 -16.61
N PRO A 7 4.47 -17.26 -17.55
CA PRO A 7 3.21 -16.59 -17.23
C PRO A 7 2.37 -17.36 -16.21
N ASP A 8 2.47 -18.70 -16.16
CA ASP A 8 1.71 -19.48 -15.18
C ASP A 8 2.30 -19.38 -13.77
N LEU A 9 3.61 -19.14 -13.67
CA LEU A 9 4.32 -19.10 -12.39
C LEU A 9 4.23 -17.74 -11.67
N VAL A 10 4.13 -16.65 -12.42
CA VAL A 10 4.26 -15.28 -11.88
C VAL A 10 3.14 -14.36 -12.36
N HIS A 11 2.45 -13.73 -11.41
CA HIS A 11 1.63 -12.53 -11.66
C HIS A 11 2.47 -11.29 -11.47
N ALA A 12 2.37 -10.33 -12.38
CA ALA A 12 2.92 -8.99 -12.19
C ALA A 12 1.82 -7.96 -12.45
N GLN A 13 1.48 -7.16 -11.43
CA GLN A 13 0.45 -6.14 -11.53
C GLN A 13 0.92 -4.81 -10.91
N ALA A 14 0.64 -3.71 -11.59
CA ALA A 14 0.89 -2.36 -11.10
C ALA A 14 -0.42 -1.55 -11.06
N THR A 15 -0.42 -0.44 -10.32
CA THR A 15 -1.43 0.60 -10.50
C THR A 15 -1.27 1.26 -11.87
N GLY A 16 -2.32 1.92 -12.38
CA GLY A 16 -2.31 2.62 -13.68
C GLY A 16 -1.45 3.89 -13.74
N VAL A 17 -0.27 3.88 -13.13
CA VAL A 17 0.66 5.02 -13.01
C VAL A 17 2.02 4.65 -13.59
N ALA A 18 2.59 5.51 -14.43
CA ALA A 18 3.85 5.21 -15.13
C ALA A 18 5.00 4.74 -14.20
N ARG A 19 5.18 5.39 -13.05
CA ARG A 19 6.27 5.05 -12.11
C ARG A 19 6.14 3.65 -11.48
N THR A 20 4.92 3.14 -11.28
CA THR A 20 4.69 1.81 -10.71
C THR A 20 4.92 0.73 -11.76
N HIS A 21 4.50 0.96 -13.01
CA HIS A 21 4.87 0.11 -14.15
C HIS A 21 6.38 0.04 -14.36
N MET A 22 7.06 1.19 -14.43
CA MET A 22 8.52 1.24 -14.63
C MET A 22 9.27 0.53 -13.51
N THR A 23 8.83 0.70 -12.25
CA THR A 23 9.42 -0.01 -11.10
C THR A 23 9.25 -1.52 -11.24
N LEU A 24 8.06 -1.99 -11.59
CA LEU A 24 7.81 -3.42 -11.74
C LEU A 24 8.58 -4.03 -12.91
N GLN A 25 8.75 -3.30 -14.02
CA GLN A 25 9.61 -3.73 -15.13
C GLN A 25 11.06 -3.96 -14.67
N MET A 26 11.60 -3.05 -13.86
CA MET A 26 12.96 -3.18 -13.30
C MET A 26 13.08 -4.38 -12.35
N VAL A 27 12.06 -4.61 -11.52
CA VAL A 27 11.99 -5.79 -10.64
C VAL A 27 11.97 -7.07 -11.46
N MET A 28 11.12 -7.16 -12.49
CA MET A 28 11.01 -8.35 -13.35
C MET A 28 12.30 -8.63 -14.12
N ALA A 29 12.96 -7.59 -14.65
CA ALA A 29 14.25 -7.71 -15.32
C ALA A 29 15.35 -8.26 -14.38
N SER A 30 15.28 -7.92 -13.09
CA SER A 30 16.25 -8.36 -12.09
C SER A 30 15.96 -9.77 -11.56
N PHE A 31 14.67 -10.13 -11.39
CA PHE A 31 14.25 -11.43 -10.89
C PHE A 31 14.42 -12.54 -11.94
N PHE A 32 14.21 -12.21 -13.22
CA PHE A 32 14.18 -13.18 -14.32
C PHE A 32 15.08 -12.76 -15.49
N PRO A 33 16.41 -12.66 -15.28
CA PRO A 33 17.34 -12.48 -16.39
C PRO A 33 17.24 -13.68 -17.35
N PRO A 34 17.03 -13.48 -18.66
CA PRO A 34 16.83 -14.60 -19.59
C PRO A 34 18.13 -15.29 -20.04
N LYS A 35 19.30 -14.69 -19.81
CA LYS A 35 20.60 -15.25 -20.25
C LYS A 35 20.79 -16.68 -19.76
N ASP A 36 21.26 -17.55 -20.63
CA ASP A 36 21.50 -18.98 -20.38
C ASP A 36 20.20 -19.75 -20.01
N THR A 37 19.03 -19.25 -20.45
CA THR A 37 17.73 -19.91 -20.27
C THR A 37 16.99 -20.07 -21.61
N PRO A 38 15.96 -20.95 -21.70
CA PRO A 38 15.11 -21.03 -22.89
C PRO A 38 14.37 -19.73 -23.26
N MET A 39 14.34 -18.75 -22.36
CA MET A 39 13.72 -17.44 -22.60
C MET A 39 14.69 -16.42 -23.23
N GLU A 40 15.95 -16.79 -23.46
CA GLU A 40 16.92 -15.94 -24.14
C GLU A 40 16.54 -15.74 -25.61
N TRP A 41 15.95 -14.59 -25.91
CA TRP A 41 15.57 -14.22 -27.28
C TRP A 41 16.65 -13.38 -27.98
N ASN A 42 17.59 -12.80 -27.24
CA ASN A 42 18.65 -11.95 -27.79
C ASN A 42 19.96 -12.03 -26.98
N PRO A 43 21.07 -12.51 -27.56
CA PRO A 43 22.33 -12.69 -26.83
C PRO A 43 23.04 -11.39 -26.45
N LYS A 44 22.63 -10.25 -27.02
CA LYS A 44 23.17 -8.93 -26.67
C LYS A 44 22.42 -8.25 -25.53
N TYR A 45 21.21 -8.72 -25.21
CA TYR A 45 20.33 -8.08 -24.23
C TYR A 45 19.83 -9.11 -23.20
N ASN A 46 20.38 -9.05 -21.99
CA ASN A 46 19.93 -9.86 -20.85
C ASN A 46 18.64 -9.29 -20.24
N TRP A 47 17.59 -9.22 -21.05
CA TRP A 47 16.27 -8.72 -20.67
C TRP A 47 15.20 -9.45 -21.49
N GLN A 48 14.04 -9.70 -20.88
CA GLN A 48 12.88 -10.27 -21.56
C GLN A 48 11.62 -9.45 -21.26
N PRO A 49 10.68 -9.36 -22.21
CA PRO A 49 9.39 -8.75 -21.93
C PRO A 49 8.60 -9.62 -20.95
N VAL A 50 8.05 -8.98 -19.92
CA VAL A 50 7.12 -9.60 -18.97
C VAL A 50 5.84 -8.78 -18.95
N PRO A 51 4.66 -9.38 -19.20
CA PRO A 51 3.38 -8.70 -19.07
C PRO A 51 3.19 -8.11 -17.66
N ILE A 52 2.81 -6.83 -17.62
CA ILE A 52 2.39 -6.14 -16.39
C ILE A 52 0.94 -5.73 -16.56
N PHE A 53 0.09 -6.30 -15.71
CA PHE A 53 -1.33 -5.99 -15.68
C PHE A 53 -1.59 -4.73 -14.86
N SER A 54 -2.67 -4.02 -15.17
CA SER A 54 -3.11 -2.85 -14.42
C SER A 54 -4.58 -2.58 -14.66
N GLN A 55 -5.24 -1.95 -13.69
CA GLN A 55 -6.51 -1.27 -13.90
C GLN A 55 -6.24 0.19 -14.31
N PRO A 56 -7.14 0.83 -15.08
CA PRO A 56 -7.11 2.28 -15.23
C PRO A 56 -7.10 2.94 -13.85
N LEU A 57 -6.35 4.03 -13.70
CA LEU A 57 -6.11 4.66 -12.41
C LEU A 57 -7.39 4.96 -11.62
N ASN A 58 -8.39 5.59 -12.26
CA ASN A 58 -9.65 5.97 -11.60
C ASN A 58 -10.65 4.80 -11.46
N GLU A 59 -10.27 3.62 -11.94
CA GLU A 59 -11.03 2.37 -11.81
C GLU A 59 -10.29 1.35 -10.93
N ASP A 60 -9.14 1.74 -10.35
CA ASP A 60 -8.37 0.85 -9.48
C ASP A 60 -9.19 0.54 -8.23
N SER A 61 -9.58 -0.73 -8.09
CA SER A 61 -10.40 -1.23 -6.98
C SER A 61 -9.63 -2.15 -6.04
N LEU A 62 -8.31 -2.29 -6.26
CA LEU A 62 -7.49 -3.28 -5.57
C LEU A 62 -6.29 -2.69 -4.84
N LEU A 63 -5.43 -1.93 -5.52
CA LEU A 63 -4.13 -1.50 -5.00
C LEU A 63 -4.19 -0.09 -4.43
N LEU A 64 -4.86 0.83 -5.13
CA LEU A 64 -5.03 2.22 -4.68
C LEU A 64 -6.46 2.53 -4.25
N VAL A 65 -7.44 1.75 -4.72
CA VAL A 65 -8.87 1.89 -4.40
C VAL A 65 -9.35 3.32 -4.64
N ARG A 66 -9.31 3.72 -5.91
CA ARG A 66 -9.71 5.03 -6.44
C ARG A 66 -11.10 5.06 -7.05
N THR A 67 -11.78 3.90 -7.11
CA THR A 67 -13.18 3.86 -7.49
C THR A 67 -14.02 4.76 -6.56
N PRO A 68 -15.05 5.46 -7.08
CA PRO A 68 -15.87 6.40 -6.30
C PRO A 68 -16.46 5.76 -5.04
N CYS A 69 -16.19 6.34 -3.88
CA CYS A 69 -16.63 5.80 -2.60
C CYS A 69 -16.98 6.92 -1.61
N PRO A 70 -18.18 7.50 -1.70
CA PRO A 70 -18.63 8.60 -0.84
C PRO A 70 -18.46 8.30 0.66
N ARG A 71 -18.80 7.07 1.07
CA ARG A 71 -18.70 6.63 2.45
C ARG A 71 -17.30 6.76 3.03
N TYR A 72 -16.25 6.55 2.23
CA TYR A 72 -14.88 6.69 2.69
C TYR A 72 -14.56 8.13 3.11
N PHE A 73 -14.98 9.10 2.31
CA PHE A 73 -14.71 10.50 2.58
C PHE A 73 -15.53 11.04 3.75
N GLU A 74 -16.78 10.58 3.90
CA GLU A 74 -17.55 10.82 5.12
C GLU A 74 -16.83 10.25 6.35
N ALA A 75 -16.37 8.99 6.30
CA ALA A 75 -15.67 8.35 7.41
C ALA A 75 -14.35 9.05 7.76
N LEU A 76 -13.59 9.50 6.76
CA LEU A 76 -12.39 10.30 6.99
C LEU A 76 -12.73 11.63 7.66
N GLY A 77 -13.79 12.31 7.22
CA GLY A 77 -14.30 13.53 7.86
C GLY A 77 -14.72 13.28 9.31
N GLU A 78 -15.45 12.20 9.58
CA GLU A 78 -15.84 11.76 10.93
C GLU A 78 -14.60 11.55 11.82
N VAL A 79 -13.53 10.94 11.29
CA VAL A 79 -12.26 10.71 12.01
C VAL A 79 -11.55 12.02 12.37
N LEU A 80 -11.45 12.95 11.41
CA LEU A 80 -10.82 14.26 11.65
C LEU A 80 -11.57 15.10 12.69
N GLU A 81 -12.85 14.80 12.91
CA GLU A 81 -13.67 15.48 13.91
C GLU A 81 -13.59 14.85 15.32
N LEU A 82 -12.96 13.68 15.49
CA LEU A 82 -12.82 13.01 16.78
C LEU A 82 -11.99 13.87 17.77
N PRO A 83 -12.39 13.95 19.07
CA PRO A 83 -11.66 14.76 20.05
C PRO A 83 -10.17 14.46 20.11
N GLN A 84 -9.78 13.18 20.22
CA GLN A 84 -8.36 12.82 20.26
C GLN A 84 -7.59 13.19 18.97
N VAL A 85 -8.24 13.17 17.81
CA VAL A 85 -7.60 13.54 16.53
C VAL A 85 -7.44 15.05 16.44
N LYS A 86 -8.45 15.82 16.87
CA LYS A 86 -8.35 17.28 16.99
C LYS A 86 -7.25 17.68 17.95
N ASP A 87 -7.16 17.05 19.12
CA ASP A 87 -6.13 17.31 20.12
C ASP A 87 -4.71 17.02 19.56
N GLU A 88 -4.57 15.99 18.72
CA GLU A 88 -3.30 15.70 18.01
C GLU A 88 -2.93 16.75 16.96
N ILE A 89 -3.91 17.36 16.29
CA ILE A 89 -3.71 18.34 15.21
C ILE A 89 -3.58 19.77 15.75
N GLU A 90 -4.24 20.09 16.87
CA GLU A 90 -4.33 21.44 17.44
C GLU A 90 -2.98 22.16 17.58
N PRO A 91 -1.90 21.51 18.07
CA PRO A 91 -0.58 22.13 18.17
C PRO A 91 0.00 22.63 16.84
N TYR A 92 -0.49 22.10 15.71
CA TYR A 92 0.03 22.39 14.37
C TYR A 92 -0.81 23.41 13.60
N LEU A 93 -1.96 23.86 14.11
CA LEU A 93 -2.86 24.77 13.38
C LEU A 93 -2.19 26.09 12.96
N ALA A 94 -1.25 26.60 13.77
CA ALA A 94 -0.47 27.78 13.40
C ALA A 94 0.46 27.51 12.21
N MET A 95 1.13 26.35 12.20
CA MET A 95 1.96 25.91 11.08
C MET A 95 1.14 25.75 9.80
N LEU A 96 -0.06 25.14 9.87
CA LEU A 96 -0.93 24.95 8.70
C LEU A 96 -1.29 26.30 8.03
N ARG A 97 -1.66 27.31 8.83
CA ARG A 97 -1.94 28.67 8.33
C ARG A 97 -0.72 29.31 7.67
N GLU A 98 0.44 29.19 8.30
CA GLU A 98 1.67 29.80 7.79
C GLU A 98 2.16 29.10 6.51
N LEU A 99 2.10 27.77 6.46
CA LEU A 99 2.39 27.01 5.24
C LEU A 99 1.42 27.38 4.11
N SER A 100 0.14 27.59 4.40
CA SER A 100 -0.82 28.06 3.39
C SER A 100 -0.43 29.43 2.83
N HIS A 101 -0.01 30.36 3.69
CA HIS A 101 0.43 31.69 3.28
C HIS A 101 1.73 31.65 2.46
N LEU A 102 2.72 30.88 2.89
CA LEU A 102 4.03 30.77 2.23
C LEU A 102 3.96 30.08 0.87
N THR A 103 3.07 29.09 0.73
CA THR A 103 2.95 28.28 -0.50
C THR A 103 1.85 28.76 -1.45
N GLY A 104 0.88 29.52 -0.94
CA GLY A 104 -0.36 29.86 -1.66
C GLY A 104 -1.31 28.67 -1.84
N MET A 105 -1.02 27.51 -1.26
CA MET A 105 -1.87 26.31 -1.30
C MET A 105 -2.81 26.28 -0.10
N ASN A 106 -3.93 25.56 -0.23
CA ASN A 106 -4.83 25.33 0.90
C ASN A 106 -4.30 24.18 1.79
N ILE A 107 -3.43 24.50 2.75
CA ILE A 107 -2.86 23.53 3.69
C ILE A 107 -3.70 23.55 4.97
N THR A 108 -4.70 22.66 5.05
CA THR A 108 -5.67 22.64 6.17
C THR A 108 -5.75 21.30 6.88
N GLN A 109 -5.21 20.25 6.26
CA GLN A 109 -5.29 18.89 6.78
C GLN A 109 -3.91 18.22 6.78
N PRO A 110 -3.74 17.15 7.59
CA PRO A 110 -2.49 16.39 7.62
C PRO A 110 -2.04 15.87 6.25
N GLU A 111 -2.97 15.47 5.38
CA GLU A 111 -2.68 15.04 4.00
C GLU A 111 -2.02 16.16 3.16
N ASP A 112 -2.43 17.41 3.34
CA ASP A 112 -1.87 18.54 2.61
C ASP A 112 -0.40 18.78 3.04
N VAL A 113 -0.12 18.63 4.35
CA VAL A 113 1.25 18.68 4.89
C VAL A 113 2.09 17.54 4.35
N GLN A 114 1.54 16.33 4.29
CA GLN A 114 2.22 15.17 3.71
C GLN A 114 2.61 15.43 2.26
N SER A 115 1.68 15.95 1.44
CA SER A 115 1.95 16.24 0.03
C SER A 115 3.09 17.24 -0.13
N LEU A 116 3.06 18.34 0.64
CA LEU A 116 4.14 19.33 0.62
C LEU A 116 5.48 18.76 1.12
N TYR A 117 5.45 18.00 2.22
CA TYR A 117 6.64 17.35 2.78
C TYR A 117 7.30 16.44 1.74
N LEU A 118 6.52 15.59 1.07
CA LEU A 118 7.04 14.64 0.08
C LEU A 118 7.62 15.36 -1.15
N THR A 119 7.02 16.47 -1.57
CA THR A 119 7.59 17.33 -2.62
C THR A 119 8.94 17.91 -2.19
N LEU A 120 9.02 18.53 -1.01
CA LEU A 120 10.27 19.11 -0.49
C LEU A 120 11.37 18.06 -0.29
N LEU A 121 10.98 16.87 0.19
CA LEU A 121 11.90 15.75 0.34
C LEU A 121 12.44 15.30 -1.03
N ALA A 122 11.58 15.15 -2.04
CA ALA A 122 12.02 14.77 -3.37
C ALA A 122 12.96 15.83 -3.98
N GLU A 123 12.64 17.11 -3.84
CA GLU A 123 13.51 18.21 -4.28
C GLU A 123 14.89 18.15 -3.60
N GLN A 124 14.92 17.94 -2.27
CA GLN A 124 16.17 17.81 -1.52
C GLN A 124 16.98 16.58 -1.98
N GLU A 125 16.35 15.42 -2.17
CA GLU A 125 17.02 14.20 -2.60
C GLU A 125 17.58 14.31 -4.03
N PHE A 126 16.97 15.13 -4.88
CA PHE A 126 17.49 15.48 -6.20
C PHE A 126 18.55 16.59 -6.17
N GLY A 127 18.95 17.08 -4.99
CA GLY A 127 19.98 18.10 -4.83
C GLY A 127 19.52 19.51 -5.18
N LEU A 128 18.21 19.75 -5.26
CA LEU A 128 17.67 21.08 -5.46
C LEU A 128 17.76 21.90 -4.18
N ARG A 129 17.98 23.21 -4.33
CA ARG A 129 18.00 24.13 -3.20
C ARG A 129 16.57 24.47 -2.81
N LEU A 130 16.17 24.04 -1.61
CA LEU A 130 14.86 24.40 -1.06
C LEU A 130 14.78 25.91 -0.74
N PRO A 131 13.58 26.51 -0.85
CA PRO A 131 13.35 27.89 -0.41
C PRO A 131 13.71 28.13 1.06
N GLU A 132 14.16 29.34 1.40
CA GLU A 132 14.69 29.64 2.74
C GLU A 132 13.68 29.39 3.87
N TRP A 133 12.40 29.67 3.62
CA TRP A 133 11.32 29.47 4.59
C TRP A 133 11.18 28.01 5.05
N THR A 134 11.57 27.04 4.21
CA THR A 134 11.42 25.61 4.50
C THR A 134 12.23 25.19 5.71
N LYS A 135 13.35 25.86 6.02
CA LYS A 135 14.23 25.53 7.16
C LYS A 135 13.53 25.61 8.52
N SER A 136 12.47 26.41 8.61
CA SER A 136 11.69 26.56 9.84
C SER A 136 10.73 25.40 10.09
N TYR A 137 10.37 24.63 9.05
CA TYR A 137 9.30 23.62 9.11
C TYR A 137 9.77 22.22 8.72
N PHE A 138 10.50 22.14 7.61
CA PHE A 138 10.92 20.89 7.00
C PHE A 138 12.34 20.49 7.44
N PRO A 139 12.58 19.21 7.77
CA PRO A 139 11.58 18.14 7.88
C PRO A 139 10.87 18.11 9.24
N GLN A 140 11.46 18.64 10.31
CA GLN A 140 11.11 18.24 11.69
C GLN A 140 9.69 18.61 12.13
N GLN A 141 9.24 19.85 11.88
CA GLN A 141 7.91 20.29 12.35
C GLN A 141 6.77 19.65 11.54
N MET A 142 7.04 19.32 10.27
CA MET A 142 6.07 18.69 9.38
C MET A 142 5.97 17.17 9.54
N GLN A 143 7.01 16.53 10.12
CA GLN A 143 7.15 15.08 10.17
C GLN A 143 5.96 14.38 10.82
N TYR A 144 5.49 14.87 11.97
CA TYR A 144 4.43 14.21 12.72
C TYR A 144 3.15 14.10 11.90
N LEU A 145 2.64 15.22 11.36
CA LEU A 145 1.43 15.22 10.55
C LEU A 145 1.60 14.42 9.25
N THR A 146 2.80 14.43 8.67
CA THR A 146 3.13 13.64 7.47
C THR A 146 3.03 12.13 7.72
N ASP A 147 3.55 11.66 8.85
CA ASP A 147 3.47 10.24 9.22
C ASP A 147 2.05 9.85 9.65
N GLN A 148 1.38 10.75 10.37
CA GLN A 148 0.07 10.51 10.95
C GLN A 148 -1.06 10.52 9.90
N SER A 149 -0.93 11.29 8.81
CA SER A 149 -1.92 11.30 7.72
C SER A 149 -2.12 9.93 7.08
N TYR A 150 -1.07 9.11 6.97
CA TYR A 150 -1.22 7.72 6.50
C TYR A 150 -2.10 6.89 7.43
N ILE A 151 -2.04 7.13 8.75
CA ILE A 151 -2.83 6.41 9.76
C ILE A 151 -4.29 6.89 9.72
N TYR A 152 -4.52 8.20 9.63
CA TYR A 152 -5.88 8.76 9.52
C TYR A 152 -6.63 8.20 8.30
N ASN A 153 -5.94 7.96 7.19
CA ASN A 153 -6.53 7.39 5.97
C ASN A 153 -7.08 5.95 6.13
N VAL A 154 -6.72 5.25 7.20
CA VAL A 154 -7.19 3.89 7.53
C VAL A 154 -7.42 3.74 9.05
N TYR A 155 -7.95 4.78 9.68
CA TYR A 155 -8.05 4.87 11.14
C TYR A 155 -9.03 3.87 11.76
N THR A 156 -10.16 3.64 11.09
CA THR A 156 -11.23 2.75 11.58
C THR A 156 -11.27 1.43 10.79
N PRO A 157 -11.82 0.33 11.37
CA PRO A 157 -12.03 -0.92 10.65
C PRO A 157 -12.84 -0.76 9.37
N GLU A 158 -13.80 0.16 9.34
CA GLU A 158 -14.59 0.47 8.14
C GLU A 158 -13.73 1.05 7.02
N MET A 159 -12.87 2.04 7.34
CA MET A 159 -11.96 2.63 6.35
C MET A 159 -10.92 1.61 5.87
N GLN A 160 -10.42 0.77 6.76
CA GLN A 160 -9.54 -0.36 6.44
C GLN A 160 -10.22 -1.36 5.49
N LYS A 161 -11.49 -1.69 5.76
CA LYS A 161 -12.30 -2.57 4.89
C LYS A 161 -12.53 -1.99 3.49
N ILE A 162 -12.63 -0.67 3.38
CA ILE A 162 -12.73 0.02 2.11
C ILE A 162 -11.38 -0.01 1.37
N LYS A 163 -10.30 0.44 2.01
CA LYS A 163 -9.00 0.71 1.34
C LYS A 163 -8.08 -0.51 1.21
N ALA A 164 -8.04 -1.39 2.20
CA ALA A 164 -7.18 -2.59 2.20
C ALA A 164 -7.95 -3.89 2.02
N GLY A 165 -9.22 -3.91 2.43
CA GLY A 165 -10.10 -5.07 2.37
C GLY A 165 -10.15 -5.79 1.01
N PRO A 166 -10.27 -5.09 -0.15
CA PRO A 166 -10.22 -5.75 -1.45
C PRO A 166 -8.95 -6.56 -1.69
N PHE A 167 -7.78 -5.99 -1.36
CA PHE A 167 -6.49 -6.68 -1.50
C PHE A 167 -6.38 -7.87 -0.55
N LEU A 168 -6.69 -7.68 0.73
CA LEU A 168 -6.65 -8.74 1.73
C LEU A 168 -7.57 -9.91 1.36
N LYS A 169 -8.81 -9.62 0.93
CA LYS A 169 -9.75 -10.63 0.44
C LYS A 169 -9.18 -11.42 -0.73
N LYS A 170 -8.63 -10.73 -1.74
CA LYS A 170 -8.02 -11.39 -2.90
C LYS A 170 -6.84 -12.27 -2.48
N MET A 171 -5.92 -11.74 -1.67
CA MET A 171 -4.74 -12.47 -1.21
C MET A 171 -5.13 -13.72 -0.42
N PHE A 172 -6.07 -13.63 0.53
CA PHE A 172 -6.51 -14.78 1.31
C PHE A 172 -7.24 -15.81 0.45
N THR A 173 -8.09 -15.38 -0.48
CA THR A 173 -8.72 -16.29 -1.45
C THR A 173 -7.66 -17.06 -2.25
N GLU A 174 -6.63 -16.38 -2.77
CA GLU A 174 -5.55 -17.04 -3.52
C GLU A 174 -4.73 -18.01 -2.66
N MET A 175 -4.49 -17.68 -1.39
CA MET A 175 -3.82 -18.59 -0.45
C MET A 175 -4.66 -19.83 -0.15
N LEU A 176 -5.97 -19.67 0.07
CA LEU A 176 -6.91 -20.78 0.27
C LEU A 176 -7.02 -21.65 -0.98
N GLU A 177 -7.13 -21.04 -2.16
CA GLU A 177 -7.14 -21.75 -3.43
C GLU A 177 -5.82 -22.50 -3.67
N LYS A 178 -4.67 -21.95 -3.25
CA LYS A 178 -3.38 -22.65 -3.33
C LYS A 178 -3.36 -23.86 -2.39
N ARG A 179 -3.80 -23.68 -1.15
CA ARG A 179 -3.91 -24.73 -0.14
C ARG A 179 -4.75 -25.90 -0.65
N ASP A 180 -5.89 -25.58 -1.25
CA ASP A 180 -6.91 -26.52 -1.70
C ASP A 180 -6.64 -27.09 -3.11
N GLY A 181 -5.56 -26.66 -3.77
CA GLY A 181 -5.21 -27.11 -5.12
C GLY A 181 -6.13 -26.59 -6.24
N LYS A 182 -6.85 -25.49 -5.98
CA LYS A 182 -7.82 -24.84 -6.89
C LYS A 182 -7.29 -23.58 -7.56
N LEU A 183 -6.13 -23.08 -7.13
CA LEU A 183 -5.54 -21.86 -7.71
C LEU A 183 -5.35 -22.02 -9.21
N SER A 184 -5.70 -20.99 -9.98
CA SER A 184 -5.50 -20.95 -11.42
C SER A 184 -4.68 -19.70 -11.81
N PRO A 185 -3.55 -19.85 -12.51
CA PRO A 185 -2.90 -21.10 -12.92
C PRO A 185 -2.41 -21.95 -11.73
N ARG A 186 -2.46 -23.28 -11.86
CA ARG A 186 -2.12 -24.23 -10.76
C ARG A 186 -0.72 -24.02 -10.20
N ASP A 187 0.22 -23.74 -11.10
CA ASP A 187 1.63 -23.60 -10.77
C ASP A 187 2.03 -22.21 -10.29
N ARG A 188 1.08 -21.27 -10.21
CA ARG A 188 1.31 -19.91 -9.70
C ARG A 188 1.99 -19.98 -8.32
N LYS A 189 3.14 -19.31 -8.23
CA LYS A 189 4.03 -19.31 -7.06
C LYS A 189 4.34 -17.90 -6.55
N LEU A 190 4.19 -16.89 -7.39
CA LEU A 190 4.53 -15.51 -7.04
C LEU A 190 3.48 -14.56 -7.60
N PHE A 191 3.02 -13.65 -6.75
CA PHE A 191 2.27 -12.47 -7.15
C PHE A 191 3.08 -11.25 -6.76
N ILE A 192 3.45 -10.41 -7.73
CA ILE A 192 4.16 -9.16 -7.48
C ILE A 192 3.21 -8.01 -7.80
N TYR A 193 3.01 -7.16 -6.80
CA TYR A 193 2.19 -5.96 -6.91
C TYR A 193 3.06 -4.73 -6.70
N THR A 194 2.95 -3.75 -7.59
CA THR A 194 3.56 -2.42 -7.38
C THR A 194 2.46 -1.38 -7.25
N GLY A 195 2.26 -0.92 -6.02
CA GLY A 195 1.32 0.16 -5.69
C GLY A 195 2.07 1.40 -5.20
N HIS A 196 1.53 1.99 -4.15
CA HIS A 196 2.02 3.22 -3.56
C HIS A 196 2.48 2.97 -2.11
N ASP A 197 3.16 3.96 -1.55
CA ASP A 197 3.39 4.05 -0.11
C ASP A 197 2.09 3.78 0.68
N THR A 198 1.00 4.44 0.31
CA THR A 198 -0.33 4.23 0.89
C THR A 198 -0.82 2.79 0.75
N THR A 199 -0.57 2.10 -0.37
CA THR A 199 -0.93 0.69 -0.54
C THR A 199 -0.31 -0.18 0.55
N VAL A 200 0.99 -0.02 0.80
CA VAL A 200 1.70 -0.80 1.82
C VAL A 200 1.20 -0.44 3.22
N VAL A 201 1.02 0.84 3.51
CA VAL A 201 0.52 1.28 4.83
C VAL A 201 -0.89 0.75 5.08
N ASN A 202 -1.80 0.88 4.11
CA ASN A 202 -3.19 0.43 4.25
C ASN A 202 -3.26 -1.06 4.59
N ILE A 203 -2.49 -1.89 3.89
CA ILE A 203 -2.45 -3.35 4.13
C ILE A 203 -1.89 -3.66 5.52
N LEU A 204 -0.73 -3.11 5.88
CA LEU A 204 -0.06 -3.41 7.14
C LEU A 204 -0.82 -2.84 8.35
N ALA A 205 -1.43 -1.66 8.22
CA ALA A 205 -2.24 -1.05 9.26
C ALA A 205 -3.52 -1.85 9.52
N SER A 206 -4.18 -2.34 8.47
CA SER A 206 -5.38 -3.18 8.59
C SER A 206 -5.09 -4.54 9.24
N LEU A 207 -3.86 -5.04 9.11
CA LEU A 207 -3.36 -6.21 9.83
C LEU A 207 -2.76 -5.89 11.21
N LYS A 208 -2.87 -4.63 11.67
CA LYS A 208 -2.37 -4.13 12.97
C LYS A 208 -0.86 -4.34 13.18
N ILE A 209 -0.09 -4.32 12.09
CA ILE A 209 1.38 -4.53 12.08
C ILE A 209 2.15 -3.37 11.45
N TRP A 210 1.46 -2.26 11.13
CA TRP A 210 2.11 -1.01 10.76
C TRP A 210 2.59 -0.25 11.99
N LYS A 211 3.87 0.13 12.00
CA LYS A 211 4.41 1.10 12.95
C LYS A 211 4.49 2.46 12.25
N ARG A 212 4.07 3.53 12.94
CA ARG A 212 4.12 4.89 12.40
C ARG A 212 5.54 5.24 11.95
N GLN A 213 5.67 5.51 10.67
CA GLN A 213 6.91 5.94 10.01
C GLN A 213 6.57 6.51 8.63
N LEU A 214 7.49 7.26 8.04
CA LEU A 214 7.39 7.66 6.65
C LEU A 214 7.76 6.48 5.73
N PRO A 215 6.86 5.97 4.87
CA PRO A 215 7.21 4.98 3.87
C PRO A 215 8.17 5.59 2.85
N ARG A 216 9.32 4.96 2.61
CA ARG A 216 10.34 5.45 1.66
C ARG A 216 10.22 4.74 0.32
N TYR A 217 10.93 5.23 -0.70
CA TYR A 217 11.04 4.52 -1.97
C TYR A 217 11.48 3.07 -1.78
N SER A 218 10.82 2.18 -2.54
CA SER A 218 10.99 0.73 -2.44
C SER A 218 10.61 0.12 -1.09
N VAL A 219 9.75 0.80 -0.31
CA VAL A 219 9.05 0.16 0.80
C VAL A 219 8.29 -1.06 0.30
N MET A 220 8.40 -2.18 1.02
CA MET A 220 7.89 -3.47 0.56
C MET A 220 7.40 -4.31 1.74
N THR A 221 6.33 -5.06 1.51
CA THR A 221 5.90 -6.16 2.38
C THR A 221 5.86 -7.46 1.58
N ILE A 222 6.17 -8.58 2.22
CA ILE A 222 6.15 -9.93 1.62
C ILE A 222 5.28 -10.81 2.51
N PHE A 223 4.35 -11.54 1.88
CA PHE A 223 3.54 -12.56 2.52
C PHE A 223 3.93 -13.92 1.95
N GLU A 224 4.44 -14.81 2.79
CA GLU A 224 4.84 -16.15 2.37
C GLU A 224 3.86 -17.18 2.92
N LEU A 225 3.21 -17.92 2.04
CA LEU A 225 2.38 -19.08 2.42
C LEU A 225 3.24 -20.34 2.43
N HIS A 226 3.32 -20.97 3.60
CA HIS A 226 4.08 -22.18 3.83
C HIS A 226 3.16 -23.36 4.16
N LYS A 227 3.66 -24.58 3.95
CA LYS A 227 3.03 -25.82 4.40
C LYS A 227 3.97 -26.56 5.32
N ASN A 228 3.55 -26.81 6.55
CA ASN A 228 4.28 -27.67 7.48
C ASN A 228 4.31 -29.11 6.93
N LYS A 229 5.50 -29.68 6.74
CA LYS A 229 5.66 -31.02 6.18
C LYS A 229 5.17 -32.13 7.11
N SER A 230 5.21 -31.89 8.42
CA SER A 230 4.84 -32.87 9.44
C SER A 230 3.35 -32.84 9.77
N THR A 231 2.76 -31.65 9.95
CA THR A 231 1.33 -31.50 10.30
C THR A 231 0.44 -31.35 9.07
N GLY A 232 1.00 -30.93 7.93
CA GLY A 232 0.23 -30.59 6.73
C GLY A 232 -0.47 -29.23 6.79
N GLU A 233 -0.40 -28.53 7.93
CA GLU A 233 -1.03 -27.23 8.14
C GLU A 233 -0.34 -26.12 7.36
N TYR A 234 -1.11 -25.12 6.98
CA TYR A 234 -0.61 -23.94 6.27
C TYR A 234 -0.51 -22.75 7.21
N TYR A 235 0.58 -21.99 7.06
CA TYR A 235 0.83 -20.79 7.85
C TYR A 235 1.41 -19.70 6.96
N VAL A 236 1.27 -18.45 7.41
CA VAL A 236 1.74 -17.26 6.73
C VAL A 236 2.79 -16.57 7.57
N GLU A 237 3.91 -16.22 6.93
CA GLU A 237 4.94 -15.35 7.48
C GLU A 237 4.88 -13.98 6.79
N VAL A 238 5.01 -12.90 7.57
CA VAL A 238 4.97 -11.54 7.04
C VAL A 238 6.32 -10.87 7.24
N TYR A 239 6.87 -10.32 6.17
CA TYR A 239 8.14 -9.60 6.18
C TYR A 239 7.95 -8.17 5.69
N PHE A 240 8.71 -7.24 6.25
CA PHE A 240 8.65 -5.83 5.87
C PHE A 240 10.04 -5.26 5.64
N ARG A 241 10.16 -4.37 4.67
CA ARG A 241 11.39 -3.65 4.38
C ARG A 241 11.04 -2.18 4.14
N SER A 242 11.55 -1.30 5.01
CA SER A 242 11.18 0.12 5.00
C SER A 242 11.79 0.91 3.84
N ASN A 243 12.92 0.46 3.28
CA ASN A 243 13.57 1.04 2.10
C ASN A 243 14.58 0.07 1.45
N ALA A 244 15.11 0.43 0.28
CA ALA A 244 16.04 -0.40 -0.49
C ALA A 244 17.36 -0.78 0.22
N LYS A 245 17.74 -0.10 1.32
CA LYS A 245 18.95 -0.37 2.12
C LYS A 245 18.65 -0.95 3.50
N ALA A 246 17.39 -0.93 3.93
CA ALA A 246 16.98 -1.45 5.23
C ALA A 246 17.10 -2.99 5.29
N PRO A 247 17.32 -3.57 6.47
CA PRO A 247 17.16 -5.00 6.67
C PRO A 247 15.71 -5.42 6.47
N VAL A 248 15.49 -6.71 6.22
CA VAL A 248 14.15 -7.30 6.21
C VAL A 248 13.74 -7.58 7.66
N GLU A 249 12.61 -7.03 8.07
CA GLU A 249 12.00 -7.20 9.38
C GLU A 249 10.93 -8.29 9.34
N LYS A 250 10.84 -9.09 10.41
CA LYS A 250 9.75 -10.05 10.63
C LYS A 250 8.61 -9.35 11.36
N LEU A 251 7.41 -9.41 10.81
CA LEU A 251 6.20 -8.85 11.43
C LEU A 251 5.31 -9.97 11.96
N THR A 252 4.77 -9.75 13.15
CA THR A 252 3.86 -10.69 13.81
C THR A 252 2.52 -10.02 14.01
N VAL A 253 1.45 -10.62 13.46
CA VAL A 253 0.09 -10.14 13.65
C VAL A 253 -0.33 -10.34 15.11
N PRO A 254 -0.85 -9.30 15.80
CA PRO A 254 -1.31 -9.43 17.18
C PRO A 254 -2.29 -10.59 17.34
N GLY A 255 -2.07 -11.43 18.35
CA GLY A 255 -2.85 -12.65 18.57
C GLY A 255 -2.31 -13.89 17.84
N CYS A 256 -1.19 -13.77 17.10
CA CYS A 256 -0.52 -14.87 16.41
C CYS A 256 0.97 -14.97 16.78
N ASP A 257 1.58 -16.11 16.44
CA ASP A 257 3.04 -16.24 16.36
C ASP A 257 3.52 -15.77 14.97
N PHE A 258 4.84 -15.67 14.79
CA PHE A 258 5.42 -15.29 13.49
C PHE A 258 4.96 -16.21 12.34
N GLN A 259 4.84 -17.52 12.63
CA GLN A 259 4.25 -18.51 11.73
C GLN A 259 2.75 -18.60 11.99
N CYS A 260 2.00 -17.66 11.46
CA CYS A 260 0.59 -17.53 11.79
C CYS A 260 -0.26 -18.53 10.98
N PRO A 261 -1.03 -19.44 11.60
CA PRO A 261 -1.90 -20.36 10.85
C PRO A 261 -2.83 -19.59 9.91
N LEU A 262 -2.97 -20.04 8.66
CA LEU A 262 -3.69 -19.30 7.63
C LEU A 262 -5.13 -18.97 8.04
N ASP A 263 -5.86 -19.96 8.58
CA ASP A 263 -7.25 -19.78 9.00
C ASP A 263 -7.38 -18.78 10.17
N LYS A 264 -6.41 -18.81 11.10
CA LYS A 264 -6.35 -17.86 12.23
C LYS A 264 -6.03 -16.44 11.76
N LEU A 265 -5.14 -16.28 10.78
CA LEU A 265 -4.85 -14.97 10.19
C LEU A 265 -6.09 -14.36 9.53
N ILE A 266 -6.87 -15.19 8.82
CA ILE A 266 -8.13 -14.78 8.20
C ILE A 266 -9.15 -14.37 9.26
N GLU A 267 -9.30 -15.17 10.32
CA GLU A 267 -10.17 -14.88 11.46
C GLU A 267 -9.82 -13.53 12.11
N LEU A 268 -8.53 -13.30 12.43
CA LEU A 268 -8.03 -12.05 13.02
C LEU A 268 -8.25 -10.83 12.10
N SER A 269 -8.41 -11.06 10.79
CA SER A 269 -8.66 -10.04 9.79
C SER A 269 -10.16 -9.86 9.45
N GLY A 270 -11.05 -10.58 10.14
CA GLY A 270 -12.49 -10.64 9.79
C GLY A 270 -13.17 -9.28 9.72
N ASP A 271 -12.82 -8.35 10.60
CA ASP A 271 -13.43 -7.01 10.65
C ASP A 271 -13.10 -6.15 9.43
N VAL A 272 -12.02 -6.45 8.71
CA VAL A 272 -11.53 -5.66 7.56
C VAL A 272 -11.71 -6.38 6.22
N ILE A 273 -12.15 -7.64 6.22
CA ILE A 273 -12.46 -8.37 4.99
C ILE A 273 -13.90 -8.04 4.57
N PRO A 274 -14.14 -7.49 3.36
CA PRO A 274 -15.48 -7.16 2.90
C PRO A 274 -16.28 -8.43 2.55
N THR A 275 -17.48 -8.55 3.12
CA THR A 275 -18.45 -9.61 2.79
C THR A 275 -19.60 -9.09 1.95
N GLU A 276 -19.86 -7.79 2.06
CA GLU A 276 -20.83 -7.01 1.31
C GLU A 276 -20.35 -6.66 -0.12
N THR A 277 -21.27 -6.14 -0.94
CA THR A 277 -20.96 -5.63 -2.29
C THR A 277 -20.22 -4.30 -2.22
N TYR A 278 -19.57 -3.93 -3.32
CA TYR A 278 -18.91 -2.63 -3.44
C TYR A 278 -19.89 -1.48 -3.16
N ASP A 279 -21.05 -1.47 -3.80
CA ASP A 279 -22.05 -0.42 -3.68
C ASP A 279 -22.58 -0.29 -2.25
N ALA A 280 -22.84 -1.42 -1.57
CA ALA A 280 -23.30 -1.40 -0.18
C ALA A 280 -22.22 -0.85 0.77
N ARG A 281 -20.95 -1.20 0.55
CA ARG A 281 -19.82 -0.70 1.36
C ARG A 281 -19.55 0.78 1.13
N CYS A 282 -19.76 1.27 -0.08
CA CYS A 282 -19.50 2.66 -0.46
C CYS A 282 -20.73 3.56 -0.39
N ALA A 283 -21.89 3.02 0.00
CA ALA A 283 -23.13 3.77 0.18
C ALA A 283 -22.94 4.87 1.24
N SER A 284 -23.17 6.11 0.82
CA SER A 284 -23.11 7.29 1.69
C SER A 284 -24.16 7.23 2.80
N LYS A 285 -23.85 7.76 3.98
CA LYS A 285 -24.87 8.02 5.02
C LYS A 285 -25.72 9.23 4.66
N ASN A 286 -25.14 10.22 3.99
CA ASN A 286 -25.82 11.40 3.49
C ASN A 286 -25.98 11.30 1.97
N GLU A 287 -27.21 11.11 1.47
CA GLU A 287 -27.50 10.97 0.04
C GLU A 287 -27.03 12.16 -0.82
N GLY A 288 -26.86 13.35 -0.23
CA GLY A 288 -26.34 14.54 -0.89
C GLY A 288 -24.82 14.72 -0.82
N PHE A 289 -24.08 13.79 -0.20
CA PHE A 289 -22.63 13.92 -0.08
C PHE A 289 -21.95 13.85 -1.45
N THR A 290 -21.12 14.86 -1.74
CA THR A 290 -20.30 14.91 -2.95
C THR A 290 -18.86 14.61 -2.58
N GLU A 291 -18.26 13.63 -3.25
CA GLU A 291 -16.85 13.30 -3.07
C GLU A 291 -15.97 14.52 -3.39
N PRO A 292 -14.93 14.80 -2.56
CA PRO A 292 -13.95 15.80 -2.94
C PRO A 292 -13.19 15.35 -4.19
N PRO A 293 -12.62 16.28 -4.97
CA PRO A 293 -11.75 15.93 -6.10
C PRO A 293 -10.63 15.00 -5.64
N LEU A 294 -10.37 13.94 -6.40
CA LEU A 294 -9.30 13.01 -6.08
C LEU A 294 -7.96 13.75 -6.09
N LYS A 295 -7.23 13.67 -4.98
CA LYS A 295 -5.84 14.13 -4.87
C LYS A 295 -4.86 13.01 -5.23
N GLY A 296 -3.62 13.38 -5.53
CA GLY A 296 -2.55 12.43 -5.83
C GLY A 296 -2.67 11.77 -7.22
N PRO A 297 -1.76 10.83 -7.53
CA PRO A 297 -1.47 10.42 -8.90
C PRO A 297 -2.68 9.90 -9.65
#